data_AF-A0A931EM89-F1
#
_entry.id   AF-A0A931EM89-F1
#
_cell.length_a   1.000
_cell.length_b   1.000
_cell.length_c   1.000
_cell.angle_alpha   90.00
_cell.angle_beta   90.00
_cell.angle_gamma   90.00
#
_symmetry.space_group_name_H-M   'P 1'
#
loop_
_entity.id
_entity.type
_entity.pdbx_description
1 polymer ?
#
loop_
_entity_poly.entity_id
_entity_poly.type
_entity_poly.pdbx_seq_one_letter_code
_entity_poly.pdbx_strand_id
1 'polypeptide(L)'
;MTQSQVGVVGQLLRHRPNAVEGSHHQRPSAIAQAWRRNRERIIRIFDYPNEIHRAIYTSNIIESLNYTLKKGVKTRGAFLDEDSLFKVLYLAIQNAHPRLEKGPQLVCHPLRRTAH
;
A
#
# COMPACT_ATOMS: atom_id res chain seq x y z
N MET A 1 4.58 -2.51 12.70
CA MET A 1 3.53 -2.79 13.71
C MET A 1 3.46 -4.28 13.93
N THR A 2 3.44 -4.74 15.17
CA THR A 2 3.23 -6.17 15.45
C THR A 2 1.79 -6.55 15.16
N GLN A 3 1.56 -7.82 14.80
CA GLN A 3 0.26 -8.34 14.38
C GLN A 3 -0.85 -8.18 15.43
N SER A 4 -0.47 -8.24 16.72
CA SER A 4 -1.34 -7.99 17.87
C SER A 4 -1.85 -6.53 17.92
N GLN A 5 -1.03 -5.55 17.54
CA GLN A 5 -1.41 -4.14 17.51
C GLN A 5 -2.45 -3.83 16.41
N VAL A 6 -2.42 -4.58 15.31
CA VAL A 6 -3.37 -4.41 14.18
C VAL A 6 -4.78 -4.86 14.57
N GLY A 7 -4.91 -5.95 15.33
CA GLY A 7 -6.21 -6.40 15.86
C GLY A 7 -6.83 -5.38 16.81
N VAL A 8 -6.01 -4.79 17.69
CA VAL A 8 -6.45 -3.76 18.64
C VAL A 8 -6.84 -2.47 17.93
N VAL A 9 -6.06 -2.01 16.95
CA VAL A 9 -6.41 -0.83 16.14
C VAL A 9 -7.67 -1.10 15.30
N GLY A 10 -7.81 -2.27 14.69
CA GLY A 10 -9.02 -2.65 13.94
C GLY A 10 -10.28 -2.67 14.82
N GLN A 11 -10.18 -3.21 16.04
CA GLN A 11 -11.27 -3.17 17.03
C GLN A 11 -11.55 -1.74 17.51
N LEU A 12 -10.52 -0.95 17.79
CA LEU A 12 -10.67 0.45 18.22
C LEU A 12 -11.33 1.29 17.13
N LEU A 13 -10.96 1.12 15.86
CA LEU A 13 -11.55 1.82 14.72
C LEU A 13 -13.00 1.39 14.42
N ARG A 14 -13.36 0.15 14.74
CA ARG A 14 -14.75 -0.33 14.71
C ARG A 14 -15.61 0.36 15.76
N HIS A 15 -15.10 0.51 16.99
CA HIS A 15 -15.86 1.05 18.12
C HIS A 15 -15.75 2.57 18.33
N ARG A 16 -14.72 3.23 17.79
CA ARG A 16 -14.47 4.69 17.95
C ARG A 16 -14.21 5.35 16.57
N PRO A 17 -15.26 5.64 15.79
CA PRO A 17 -15.12 6.15 14.42
C PRO A 17 -14.44 7.53 14.31
N ASN A 18 -14.44 8.33 15.38
CA ASN A 18 -13.86 9.69 15.39
C ASN A 18 -12.46 9.74 16.06
N ALA A 19 -11.86 8.60 16.39
CA ALA A 19 -10.57 8.57 17.11
C ALA A 19 -9.39 9.17 16.32
N VAL A 20 -9.51 9.29 15.00
CA VAL A 20 -8.47 9.84 14.10
C VAL A 20 -8.57 11.37 13.99
N GLU A 21 -9.62 11.97 14.54
CA GLU A 21 -9.86 13.41 14.50
C GLU A 21 -9.13 14.08 15.68
N GLY A 22 -7.89 14.50 15.44
CA GLY A 22 -7.23 15.47 16.31
C GLY A 22 -8.04 16.78 16.36
N SER A 23 -7.89 17.51 17.47
CA SER A 23 -8.61 18.74 17.85
C SER A 23 -8.40 19.92 16.88
N HIS A 24 -8.82 19.79 15.62
CA HIS A 24 -8.86 20.86 14.64
C HIS A 24 -10.32 21.26 14.39
N HIS A 25 -10.81 22.14 15.26
CA HIS A 25 -12.22 22.53 15.38
C HIS A 25 -12.81 23.37 14.24
N GLN A 26 -12.17 23.52 13.08
CA GLN A 26 -12.73 24.42 12.06
C GLN A 26 -12.92 23.83 10.66
N ARG A 27 -12.12 22.87 10.18
CA ARG A 27 -12.45 22.08 8.97
C ARG A 27 -11.80 20.70 9.05
N PRO A 28 -12.54 19.60 8.85
CA PRO A 28 -11.92 18.28 8.73
C PRO A 28 -10.99 18.28 7.53
N SER A 29 -9.75 17.82 7.71
CA SER A 29 -8.78 17.72 6.62
C SER A 29 -9.32 16.87 5.47
N ALA A 30 -8.85 17.09 4.24
CA ALA A 30 -9.23 16.26 3.09
C ALA A 30 -8.99 14.76 3.35
N ILE A 31 -7.96 14.46 4.15
CA ILE A 31 -7.62 13.11 4.61
C ILE A 31 -8.71 12.57 5.54
N ALA A 32 -9.13 13.32 6.56
CA ALA A 32 -10.19 12.91 7.48
C ALA A 32 -11.52 12.66 6.74
N GLN A 33 -11.86 13.51 5.78
CA GLN A 33 -13.05 13.33 4.96
C GLN A 33 -12.95 12.09 4.06
N ALA A 34 -11.80 11.86 3.42
CA ALA A 34 -11.57 10.66 2.61
C ALA A 34 -11.64 9.39 3.45
N TRP A 35 -11.12 9.43 4.68
CA TRP A 35 -11.18 8.32 5.61
C TRP A 35 -12.62 8.00 6.01
N ARG A 36 -13.42 9.04 6.34
CA ARG A 36 -14.84 8.89 6.66
C ARG A 36 -15.65 8.30 5.50
N ARG A 37 -15.43 8.78 4.27
CA ARG A 37 -16.10 8.27 3.06
C ARG A 37 -15.76 6.80 2.76
N ASN A 38 -14.53 6.37 3.04
CA ASN A 38 -14.05 5.04 2.67
C ASN A 38 -14.01 4.05 3.84
N ARG A 39 -14.42 4.47 5.04
CA ARG A 39 -14.30 3.71 6.29
C ARG A 39 -14.78 2.26 6.16
N GLU A 40 -15.99 2.05 5.65
CA GLU A 40 -16.60 0.71 5.52
C GLU A 40 -15.81 -0.22 4.58
N ARG A 41 -15.06 0.34 3.62
CA ARG A 41 -14.19 -0.44 2.73
C ARG A 41 -12.86 -0.76 3.41
N ILE A 42 -12.30 0.18 4.16
CA ILE A 42 -11.00 0.05 4.83
C ILE A 42 -11.07 -0.94 5.99
N ILE A 43 -12.17 -0.96 6.76
CA ILE A 43 -12.29 -1.84 7.94
C ILE A 43 -12.18 -3.33 7.55
N ARG A 44 -12.68 -3.71 6.37
CA ARG A 44 -12.58 -5.10 5.86
C ARG A 44 -11.15 -5.58 5.69
N ILE A 45 -10.19 -4.66 5.54
CA ILE A 45 -8.77 -5.00 5.45
C ILE A 45 -8.30 -5.71 6.72
N PHE A 46 -8.90 -5.41 7.88
CA PHE A 46 -8.53 -6.01 9.16
C PHE A 46 -9.09 -7.42 9.39
N ASP A 47 -9.98 -7.89 8.52
CA ASP A 47 -10.59 -9.22 8.64
C ASP A 47 -9.79 -10.28 7.88
N TYR A 48 -8.77 -9.88 7.12
CA TYR A 48 -7.91 -10.83 6.40
C TYR A 48 -6.96 -11.57 7.34
N PRO A 49 -6.53 -12.80 6.95
CA PRO A 49 -5.48 -13.49 7.66
C PRO A 49 -4.17 -12.71 7.66
N ASN A 50 -3.38 -13.02 8.67
CA ASN A 50 -2.09 -12.42 8.98
C ASN A 50 -1.06 -12.39 7.84
N GLU A 51 -1.09 -13.39 6.97
CA GLU A 51 -0.26 -13.49 5.77
C GLU A 51 -0.60 -12.39 4.75
N ILE A 52 -1.90 -12.09 4.59
CA ILE A 52 -2.40 -11.06 3.69
C ILE A 52 -2.12 -9.66 4.26
N HIS A 53 -2.24 -9.48 5.59
CA HIS A 53 -1.85 -8.22 6.23
C HIS A 53 -0.40 -7.84 5.93
N ARG A 54 0.53 -8.80 5.94
CA ARG A 54 1.93 -8.55 5.60
C ARG A 54 2.08 -8.04 4.16
N ALA A 55 1.34 -8.63 3.22
CA ALA A 55 1.35 -8.19 1.83
C ALA A 55 0.74 -6.79 1.66
N ILE A 56 -0.37 -6.49 2.33
CA ILE A 56 -1.06 -5.20 2.25
C ILE A 56 -0.22 -4.08 2.89
N TYR A 57 0.28 -4.30 4.11
CA TYR A 57 1.03 -3.28 4.87
C TYR A 57 2.42 -3.02 4.34
N THR A 58 3.00 -3.93 3.56
CA THR A 58 4.32 -3.68 3.02
C THR A 58 4.32 -2.70 1.86
N SER A 59 3.16 -2.43 1.20
CA SER A 59 2.93 -1.50 0.04
C SER A 59 3.97 -1.51 -1.09
N ASN A 60 5.04 -2.30 -0.94
CA ASN A 60 6.30 -2.27 -1.66
C ASN A 60 6.10 -2.82 -3.07
N ILE A 61 5.17 -3.76 -3.25
CA ILE A 61 4.81 -4.26 -4.58
C ILE A 61 4.18 -3.13 -5.40
N ILE A 62 3.20 -2.42 -4.83
CA ILE A 62 2.49 -1.34 -5.54
C ILE A 62 3.43 -0.15 -5.77
N GLU A 63 4.25 0.20 -4.77
CA GLU A 63 5.24 1.27 -4.88
C GLU A 63 6.33 0.96 -5.91
N SER A 64 6.89 -0.26 -5.90
CA SER A 64 7.92 -0.69 -6.87
C SER A 64 7.37 -0.79 -8.29
N LEU A 65 6.11 -1.21 -8.46
CA LEU A 65 5.42 -1.17 -9.74
C LEU A 65 5.23 0.28 -10.20
N ASN A 66 4.67 1.15 -9.35
CA ASN A 66 4.49 2.58 -9.66
C ASN A 66 5.81 3.27 -10.03
N TYR A 67 6.90 2.95 -9.32
CA TYR A 67 8.23 3.43 -9.66
C TYR A 67 8.66 2.97 -11.05
N THR A 68 8.50 1.69 -11.35
CA THR A 68 8.83 1.11 -12.67
C THR A 68 8.03 1.78 -13.79
N LEU A 69 6.72 1.94 -13.61
CA LEU A 69 5.85 2.59 -14.59
C LEU A 69 6.26 4.06 -14.81
N LYS A 70 6.44 4.82 -13.73
CA LYS A 70 6.93 6.21 -13.81
C LYS A 70 8.28 6.29 -14.52
N LYS A 71 9.21 5.38 -14.24
CA LYS A 71 10.50 5.32 -14.91
C LYS A 71 10.37 5.06 -16.42
N GLY A 72 9.51 4.11 -16.81
CA GLY A 72 9.29 3.76 -18.21
C GLY A 72 8.65 4.87 -19.05
N VAL A 73 7.86 5.73 -18.41
CA VAL A 73 7.22 6.90 -19.04
C VAL A 73 8.13 8.12 -18.99
N LYS A 74 8.83 8.38 -17.87
CA LYS A 74 9.66 9.59 -17.67
C LYS A 74 10.83 9.71 -18.63
N THR A 75 11.38 8.59 -19.12
CA THR A 75 12.50 8.61 -20.09
C THR A 75 12.05 8.88 -21.52
N ARG A 76 10.74 8.91 -21.79
CA ARG A 76 10.17 9.19 -23.11
C ARG A 76 9.53 10.58 -23.10
N GLY A 77 9.65 11.29 -24.23
CA GLY A 77 9.01 12.59 -24.43
C GLY A 77 7.48 12.45 -24.57
N ALA A 78 6.85 13.42 -25.25
CA ALA A 78 5.43 13.32 -25.55
C ALA A 78 5.13 12.10 -26.42
N PHE A 79 4.08 11.37 -26.08
CA PHE A 79 3.56 10.28 -26.91
C PHE A 79 2.68 10.87 -28.01
N LEU A 80 2.79 10.35 -29.23
CA LEU A 80 1.97 10.78 -30.37
C LEU A 80 0.57 10.15 -30.35
N ASP A 81 0.43 9.01 -29.67
CA ASP A 81 -0.79 8.22 -29.63
C ASP A 81 -0.89 7.38 -28.33
N GLU A 82 -2.11 7.02 -27.94
CA GLU A 82 -2.41 6.25 -26.72
C GLU A 82 -1.90 4.81 -26.81
N ASP A 83 -1.93 4.17 -27.99
CA ASP A 83 -1.44 2.80 -28.17
C ASP A 83 0.06 2.70 -27.93
N SER A 84 0.80 3.75 -28.32
CA SER A 84 2.23 3.86 -28.07
C SER A 84 2.56 3.94 -26.58
N LEU A 85 1.72 4.62 -25.80
CA LEU A 85 1.82 4.67 -24.35
C LEU A 85 1.55 3.28 -23.74
N PHE A 86 0.46 2.63 -24.14
CA PHE A 86 0.12 1.29 -23.63
C PHE A 86 1.20 0.25 -23.93
N LYS A 87 1.77 0.27 -25.14
CA LYS A 87 2.87 -0.63 -25.52
C LYS A 87 4.09 -0.45 -24.62
N VAL A 88 4.39 0.79 -24.24
CA VAL A 88 5.48 1.12 -23.32
C VAL A 88 5.20 0.63 -21.90
N LEU A 89 3.98 0.84 -21.40
CA LEU A 89 3.57 0.35 -20.08
C LEU A 89 3.62 -1.18 -20.03
N TYR A 90 3.11 -1.85 -21.08
CA TYR A 90 3.17 -3.30 -21.22
C TYR A 90 4.62 -3.81 -21.15
N LEU A 91 5.53 -3.25 -21.94
CA LEU A 91 6.95 -3.65 -21.92
C LEU A 91 7.61 -3.36 -20.56
N ALA A 92 7.26 -2.27 -19.88
CA ALA A 92 7.76 -1.96 -18.55
C ALA A 92 7.33 -3.01 -17.52
N ILE A 93 6.07 -3.46 -17.59
CA ILE A 93 5.51 -4.51 -16.73
C ILE A 93 6.19 -5.84 -17.02
N GLN A 94 6.29 -6.24 -18.30
CA GLN A 94 6.94 -7.51 -18.70
C GLN A 94 8.39 -7.57 -18.20
N ASN A 95 9.14 -6.47 -18.32
CA ASN A 95 10.51 -6.39 -17.82
C ASN A 95 10.62 -6.39 -16.28
N ALA A 96 9.55 -6.02 -15.57
CA ALA A 96 9.48 -6.05 -14.12
C ALA A 96 8.88 -7.33 -13.56
N HIS A 97 8.16 -8.10 -14.37
CA HIS A 97 7.50 -9.34 -13.98
C HIS A 97 8.40 -10.30 -13.19
N PRO A 98 9.65 -10.61 -13.62
CA PRO A 98 10.52 -11.52 -12.88
C PRO A 98 10.94 -10.99 -11.49
N ARG A 99 10.85 -9.67 -11.27
CA ARG A 99 11.12 -9.04 -9.97
C ARG A 99 9.88 -9.04 -9.08
N LEU A 100 8.69 -8.94 -9.68
CA LEU A 100 7.41 -8.92 -8.98
C LEU A 100 6.95 -10.34 -8.58
N GLU A 101 7.27 -11.36 -9.39
CA GLU A 101 6.98 -12.78 -9.09
C GLU A 101 7.73 -13.29 -7.86
N LYS A 102 8.91 -12.75 -7.58
CA LYS A 102 9.69 -13.10 -6.38
C LYS A 102 9.04 -12.61 -5.08
N GLY A 103 7.87 -11.96 -5.18
CA GLY A 103 7.17 -11.28 -4.10
C GLY A 103 7.99 -10.11 -3.56
N PRO A 104 7.47 -9.37 -2.55
CA PRO A 104 8.40 -8.71 -1.65
C PRO A 104 9.31 -9.83 -1.16
N GLN A 105 10.63 -9.70 -1.29
CA GLN A 105 11.50 -10.58 -0.54
C GLN A 105 10.99 -10.48 0.88
N LEU A 106 10.36 -11.55 1.35
CA LEU A 106 10.14 -11.76 2.75
C LEU A 106 11.55 -12.01 3.26
N VAL A 107 12.34 -10.94 3.35
CA VAL A 107 13.44 -10.85 4.27
C VAL A 107 12.72 -10.87 5.62
N CYS A 108 12.27 -12.06 6.00
CA CYS A 108 12.45 -12.55 7.34
C CYS A 108 13.96 -12.48 7.55
N HIS A 109 14.49 -11.27 7.78
CA HIS A 109 15.63 -11.17 8.64
C HIS A 109 15.14 -11.87 9.90
N PRO A 110 15.74 -13.02 10.30
CA PRO A 110 15.48 -13.49 11.63
C PRO A 110 15.78 -12.29 12.50
N LEU A 111 14.79 -11.82 13.27
CA LEU A 111 15.06 -10.92 14.38
C LEU A 111 16.33 -11.48 15.01
N ARG A 112 17.41 -10.70 15.00
CA ARG A 112 18.64 -11.06 15.69
C ARG A 112 18.21 -11.51 17.08
N ARG A 113 18.14 -12.82 17.30
CA ARG A 113 18.30 -13.38 18.63
C ARG A 113 19.76 -13.14 18.92
N THR A 114 20.09 -11.95 19.40
CA THR A 114 21.17 -11.84 20.38
C THR A 114 20.63 -12.53 21.62
N ALA A 115 20.73 -13.86 21.62
CA ALA A 115 20.83 -14.60 22.85
C ALA A 115 22.28 -14.42 23.32
N HIS A 116 22.40 -14.18 24.61
CA HIS A 116 23.60 -14.02 25.44
C HIS A 116 24.84 -14.79 24.99
#